data_AF-A0A9P8DYX4-F1
#
_entry.id   AF-A0A9P8DYX4-F1
#
_cell.length_a   1.000
_cell.length_b   1.000
_cell.length_c   1.000
_cell.angle_alpha   90.00
_cell.angle_beta   90.00
_cell.angle_gamma   90.00
#
_symmetry.space_group_name_H-M   'P 1'
#
loop_
_entity.id
_entity.type
_entity.pdbx_description
1 polymer ?
#
loop_
_entity_poly.entity_id
_entity_poly.type
_entity_poly.pdbx_seq_one_letter_code
_entity_poly.pdbx_strand_id
1 'polypeptide(L)' 'MKLNISYPANGSQKLIEVEDERRLRIFMDRRMGQEVQADSLGDEWKGYVLKITGGNDKQGFPMKQGVMHPTRV' A
#
# COMPACT_ATOMS: atom_id res chain seq x y z
N MET A 1 5.43 8.89 1.25
CA MET A 1 5.54 7.42 1.10
C MET A 1 5.46 7.06 -0.37
N LYS A 2 6.14 6.00 -0.78
CA LYS A 2 6.16 5.53 -2.17
C LYS A 2 5.27 4.30 -2.31
N LEU A 3 4.32 4.32 -3.23
CA LEU A 3 3.39 3.22 -3.49
C LEU A 3 3.72 2.61 -4.86
N ASN A 4 4.05 1.32 -4.87
CA ASN A 4 4.17 0.54 -6.10
C ASN A 4 2.88 -0.25 -6.30
N ILE A 5 2.06 0.17 -7.26
CA ILE A 5 0.74 -0.40 -7.51
C ILE A 5 0.82 -1.21 -8.80
N SER A 6 0.56 -2.51 -8.71
CA SER A 6 0.53 -3.42 -9.85
C SER A 6 -0.89 -3.89 -10.13
N TYR A 7 -1.21 -4.07 -11.42
CA TYR A 7 -2.46 -4.68 -11.87
C TYR A 7 -2.15 -5.95 -12.67
N PRO A 8 -2.24 -7.14 -12.03
CA PRO A 8 -1.79 -8.39 -12.64
C PRO A 8 -2.49 -8.77 -13.94
N ALA A 9 -3.77 -8.40 -14.10
CA ALA A 9 -4.57 -8.83 -15.24
C ALA A 9 -4.06 -8.32 -16.60
N ASN A 10 -3.36 -7.18 -16.61
CA ASN A 10 -2.71 -6.64 -17.81
C ASN A 10 -1.20 -6.42 -17.64
N GLY A 11 -0.61 -6.88 -16.53
CA GLY A 11 0.83 -6.76 -16.25
C GLY A 11 1.34 -5.33 -16.06
N SER A 12 0.46 -4.35 -15.86
CA SER A 12 0.88 -2.96 -15.66
C SER A 12 1.32 -2.68 -14.22
N GLN A 13 2.24 -1.74 -14.06
CA GLN A 13 2.65 -1.21 -12.77
C GLN A 13 2.78 0.31 -12.83
N LYS A 14 2.31 1.00 -11.79
CA LYS A 14 2.45 2.45 -11.62
C LYS A 14 3.07 2.71 -10.26
N LEU A 15 4.11 3.53 -10.29
CA LEU A 15 4.77 4.02 -9.09
C LEU A 15 4.29 5.43 -8.81
N ILE A 16 3.77 5.68 -7.61
CA ILE A 16 3.37 7.02 -7.18
C ILE A 16 4.06 7.40 -5.88
N GLU A 17 4.39 8.67 -5.76
CA GLU A 17 4.90 9.27 -4.53
C GLU A 17 3.81 10.15 -3.94
N VAL A 18 3.44 9.85 -2.70
CA VAL A 18 2.38 10.55 -1.97
C VAL A 18 3.01 11.19 -0.75
N GLU A 19 3.02 12.52 -0.70
CA GLU A 19 3.58 13.29 0.42
C GLU A 19 2.57 13.53 1.53
N ASP A 20 1.29 13.72 1.18
CA ASP A 20 0.22 13.98 2.14
C ASP A 20 -0.13 12.73 2.96
N GLU A 21 0.28 12.76 4.23
CA GLU A 21 0.04 11.69 5.19
C GLU A 21 -1.46 11.42 5.42
N ARG A 22 -2.33 12.41 5.25
CA ARG A 22 -3.79 12.22 5.41
C ARG A 22 -4.33 11.24 4.38
N ARG A 23 -3.80 11.29 3.15
CA ARG A 23 -4.19 10.37 2.07
C ARG A 23 -3.73 8.94 2.34
N LEU A 24 -2.62 8.78 3.05
CA LEU A 24 -1.99 7.50 3.36
C LEU A 24 -2.59 6.80 4.59
N ARG A 25 -3.42 7.50 5.38
CA ARG A 25 -4.07 6.93 6.58
C ARG A 25 -4.87 5.65 6.30
N ILE A 26 -5.37 5.47 5.08
CA ILE A 26 -6.12 4.27 4.68
C ILE A 26 -5.30 2.98 4.82
N PHE A 27 -3.96 3.07 4.74
CA PHE A 27 -3.05 1.93 4.85
C PHE A 27 -2.58 1.67 6.28
N MET A 28 -2.81 2.61 7.19
CA MET A 28 -2.39 2.47 8.59
C MET A 28 -3.30 1.47 9.30
N ASP A 29 -2.72 0.70 10.24
CA ASP A 29 -3.39 -0.37 10.98
C ASP A 29 -4.03 -1.47 10.10
N ARG A 30 -3.65 -1.53 8.82
CA ARG A 30 -4.04 -2.58 7.88
C ARG A 30 -2.98 -3.65 7.80
N ARG A 31 -3.44 -4.89 7.69
CA ARG A 31 -2.57 -6.06 7.52
C ARG A 31 -2.32 -6.34 6.05
N MET A 32 -1.16 -6.93 5.75
CA MET A 32 -0.91 -7.49 4.43
C MET A 32 -1.98 -8.52 4.08
N GLY A 33 -2.49 -8.45 2.85
CA GLY A 33 -3.60 -9.23 2.32
C GLY A 33 -4.96 -8.54 2.43
N GLN A 34 -5.09 -7.45 3.19
CA GLN A 34 -6.34 -6.68 3.27
C GLN A 34 -6.56 -5.79 2.06
N GLU A 35 -7.83 -5.54 1.78
CA GLU A 35 -8.30 -4.61 0.76
C GLU A 35 -8.58 -3.23 1.38
N VAL A 36 -8.26 -2.19 0.62
CA VAL A 36 -8.46 -0.79 0.98
C VAL A 36 -9.04 -0.01 -0.20
N GLN A 37 -9.98 0.89 0.08
CA GLN A 37 -10.49 1.81 -0.93
C GLN A 37 -9.46 2.92 -1.18
N ALA A 38 -9.15 3.19 -2.44
CA ALA A 38 -8.09 4.11 -2.84
C ALA A 38 -8.58 5.54 -3.13
N ASP A 39 -9.86 5.83 -2.87
CA ASP A 39 -10.50 7.12 -3.13
C ASP A 39 -9.74 8.31 -2.51
N SER A 40 -9.07 8.10 -1.37
CA SER A 40 -8.31 9.16 -0.70
C SER A 40 -6.96 9.50 -1.35
N LEU A 41 -6.47 8.70 -2.31
CA LEU A 41 -5.18 8.95 -2.97
C LEU A 41 -5.27 10.07 -4.00
N GLY A 42 -6.46 10.29 -4.58
CA GLY A 42 -6.76 11.34 -5.54
C GLY A 42 -7.81 10.89 -6.55
N ASP A 43 -8.27 11.80 -7.40
CA ASP A 43 -9.36 11.52 -8.36
C ASP A 43 -9.05 10.38 -9.33
N GLU A 44 -7.78 10.20 -9.71
CA GLU A 44 -7.32 9.09 -10.56
C GLU A 44 -7.57 7.69 -9.96
N TRP A 45 -7.68 7.62 -8.63
CA TRP A 45 -7.80 6.37 -7.87
C TRP A 45 -9.22 6.15 -7.32
N LYS A 46 -10.16 7.04 -7.64
CA LYS A 46 -11.53 6.95 -7.18
C LYS A 46 -12.22 5.71 -7.76
N GLY A 47 -12.90 4.95 -6.91
CA GLY A 47 -13.55 3.69 -7.24
C GLY A 47 -12.60 2.49 -7.31
N TYR A 48 -11.29 2.67 -7.10
CA TYR A 48 -10.36 1.56 -7.05
C TYR A 48 -10.30 0.94 -5.66
N VAL A 49 -10.21 -0.40 -5.65
CA VAL A 49 -9.89 -1.19 -4.46
C VAL A 49 -8.49 -1.77 -4.65
N LEU A 50 -7.62 -1.53 -3.68
CA LEU A 50 -6.25 -2.01 -3.69
C LEU A 50 -6.09 -3.09 -2.63
N LYS A 51 -5.31 -4.12 -2.93
CA LYS A 51 -4.89 -5.13 -1.97
C LYS A 51 -3.46 -4.86 -1.53
N ILE A 52 -3.21 -4.81 -0.22
CA ILE A 52 -1.85 -4.63 0.31
C ILE A 52 -1.10 -5.96 0.17
N THR A 53 -0.17 -6.05 -0.78
CA THR A 53 0.58 -7.29 -1.04
C THR A 53 1.93 -7.33 -0.34
N GLY A 54 2.39 -6.22 0.23
CA GLY A 54 3.65 -6.11 0.94
C GLY A 54 4.10 -4.67 1.10
N GLY A 55 5.35 -4.50 1.50
CA GLY A 55 5.97 -3.21 1.71
C GLY A 55 7.39 -3.38 2.24
N ASN A 56 8.16 -2.30 2.16
CA ASN A 56 9.48 -2.21 2.78
C ASN A 56 9.49 -1.01 3.71
N ASP A 57 10.23 -1.11 4.80
CA ASP A 57 10.50 0.04 5.64
C ASP A 57 11.66 0.91 5.12
N LYS A 58 11.98 1.97 5.86
CA LYS A 58 13.03 2.93 5.49
C LYS A 58 14.44 2.31 5.39
N GLN A 59 14.72 1.22 6.10
CA GLN A 59 16.01 0.52 6.04
C GLN A 59 15.96 -0.68 5.08
N GLY A 60 14.86 -0.85 4.34
CA GLY A 60 14.71 -1.86 3.30
C GLY A 60 14.25 -3.23 3.82
N PHE A 61 13.86 -3.36 5.08
CA PHE A 61 13.34 -4.64 5.57
C PHE A 61 11.94 -4.89 5.01
N PRO A 62 11.69 -6.08 4.42
CA PRO A 62 10.39 -6.40 3.86
C PRO A 62 9.40 -6.82 4.93
N MET A 63 8.11 -6.58 4.68
CA MET A 63 7.03 -7.18 5.44
C MET A 63 6.99 -8.70 5.19
N LYS A 64 6.78 -9.49 6.25
CA LYS A 64 6.65 -10.95 6.16
C LYS A 64 5.26 -11.41 6.59
N GLN A 65 4.62 -12.24 5.78
CA GLN A 65 3.32 -12.82 6.15
C GLN A 65 3.44 -13.66 7.42
N GLY A 66 2.50 -13.49 8.34
CA GLY A 66 2.49 -14.18 9.64
C GLY A 66 3.18 -13.42 10.77
N VAL A 67 3.99 -12.39 10.48
CA VAL A 67 4.50 -11.47 11.50
C VAL A 67 3.46 -10.37 11.71
N MET A 68 2.63 -10.51 12.74
CA MET A 68 1.53 -9.59 13.05
C MET A 68 1.96 -8.49 14.03
N HIS A 69 3.17 -7.97 13.86
CA HIS A 69 3.72 -6.90 14.69
C HIS A 69 4.06 -5.68 13.83
N PRO A 70 3.74 -4.45 14.27
CA PRO A 70 4.05 -3.24 13.50
C PRO A 70 5.54 -2.87 13.51
N THR A 71 6.29 -3.35 14.49
CA THR A 71 7.76 -3.22 14.54
C THR A 71 8.44 -4.49 14.07
N ARG A 72 9.72 -4.37 13.72
CA ARG A 72 10.56 -5.52 13.38
C ARG A 72 10.67 -6.50 14.55
N VAL A 73 10.82 -7.76 14.18
CA VAL A 73 11.04 -8.92 15.05
C VAL A 73 12.22 -9.70 14.50
#